data_AF-A0A521GM09-F1
#
_entry.id   AF-A0A521GM09-F1
#
_cell.length_a   1.000
_cell.length_b   1.000
_cell.length_c   1.000
_cell.angle_alpha   90.00
_cell.angle_beta   90.00
_cell.angle_gamma   90.00
#
_symmetry.space_group_name_H-M   'P 1'
#
loop_
_entity.id
_entity.type
_entity.pdbx_description
1 polymer ?
#
loop_
_entity_poly.entity_id
_entity_poly.type
_entity_poly.pdbx_seq_one_letter_code
_entity_poly.pdbx_strand_id
1 'polypeptide(L)'
;MDAIPLDKLERMFEEAHKLVPPCTRWLHYKGMECTAWRLAVIEDTEEIGVVYSTLLYPEMSFVCPLSAWQETMQLNSGRKAPRFTRI
;
A
#
# COMPACT_ATOMS: atom_id res chain seq x y z
N MET A 1 9.27 -23.44 -1.22
CA MET A 1 8.71 -22.30 -1.97
C MET A 1 9.66 -22.08 -3.13
N ASP A 2 9.15 -22.13 -4.36
CA ASP A 2 10.00 -21.87 -5.52
C ASP A 2 10.38 -20.39 -5.53
N ALA A 3 11.62 -20.07 -5.89
CA ALA A 3 12.05 -18.67 -5.93
C ALA A 3 11.27 -17.92 -7.01
N ILE A 4 10.69 -16.77 -6.66
CA ILE A 4 10.07 -15.88 -7.64
C ILE A 4 11.15 -15.41 -8.62
N PRO A 5 11.00 -15.60 -9.94
CA PRO A 5 11.96 -15.13 -10.92
C PRO A 5 12.21 -13.62 -10.78
N LEU A 6 13.47 -13.19 -10.88
CA LEU A 6 13.86 -11.80 -10.68
C LEU A 6 13.14 -10.83 -11.64
N ASP A 7 12.96 -11.23 -12.90
CA ASP A 7 12.25 -10.45 -13.92
C ASP A 7 10.75 -10.30 -13.62
N LYS A 8 10.15 -11.30 -12.97
CA LYS A 8 8.77 -11.19 -12.44
C LYS A 8 8.72 -10.17 -11.30
N LEU A 9 9.67 -10.24 -10.37
CA LEU A 9 9.75 -9.28 -9.25
C LEU A 9 9.95 -7.85 -9.76
N GLU A 10 10.89 -7.60 -10.66
CA GLU A 10 11.16 -6.27 -11.21
C GLU A 10 9.91 -5.65 -11.85
N ARG A 11 9.20 -6.40 -12.70
CA ARG A 11 7.95 -5.94 -13.32
C ARG A 11 6.86 -5.62 -12.29
N MET A 12 6.69 -6.48 -11.28
CA MET A 12 5.73 -6.25 -10.21
C MET A 12 6.04 -4.95 -9.44
N PHE A 13 7.32 -4.68 -9.16
CA PHE A 13 7.73 -3.43 -8.53
C PHE A 13 7.51 -2.22 -9.46
N GLU A 14 7.91 -2.29 -10.73
CA GLU A 14 7.71 -1.18 -11.67
C GLU A 14 6.25 -0.78 -11.82
N GLU A 15 5.34 -1.76 -11.92
CA GLU A 15 3.90 -1.51 -11.98
C GLU A 15 3.37 -0.91 -10.68
N ALA A 16 3.78 -1.47 -9.54
CA ALA A 16 3.35 -1.00 -8.24
C ALA A 16 3.87 0.41 -7.92
N HIS A 17 5.08 0.77 -8.34
CA HIS A 17 5.65 2.11 -8.17
C HIS A 17 4.86 3.19 -8.94
N LYS A 18 4.22 2.84 -10.06
CA LYS A 18 3.33 3.77 -10.79
C LYS A 18 2.06 4.08 -10.00
N LEU A 19 1.59 3.13 -9.19
CA LEU A 19 0.37 3.24 -8.39
C LEU A 19 0.65 3.91 -7.04
N VAL A 20 1.74 3.50 -6.38
CA VAL A 20 2.15 3.99 -5.07
C VAL A 20 3.63 4.35 -5.11
N PRO A 21 3.96 5.59 -5.52
CA PRO A 21 5.35 6.04 -5.51
C PRO A 21 5.88 6.13 -4.07
N PRO A 22 7.17 5.83 -3.83
CA PRO A 22 7.75 5.92 -2.51
C PRO A 22 7.76 7.36 -1.98
N CYS A 23 7.80 7.50 -0.66
CA CYS A 23 7.79 8.76 0.07
C CYS A 23 6.60 9.69 -0.27
N THR A 24 5.44 9.12 -0.62
CA THR A 24 4.22 9.90 -0.91
C THR A 24 3.27 9.91 0.29
N ARG A 25 2.49 10.99 0.44
CA ARG A 25 1.49 11.14 1.49
C ARG A 25 0.12 10.68 1.03
N TRP A 26 -0.61 10.06 1.95
CA TRP A 26 -1.93 9.49 1.70
C TRP A 26 -2.86 9.75 2.88
N LEU A 27 -4.15 9.88 2.59
CA LEU A 27 -5.23 9.94 3.55
C LEU A 27 -5.98 8.61 3.55
N HIS A 28 -5.92 7.90 4.67
CA HIS A 28 -6.75 6.72 4.90
C HIS A 28 -8.22 7.12 5.07
N TYR A 29 -9.16 6.29 4.61
CA TYR A 29 -10.61 6.57 4.64
C TYR A 29 -11.17 6.85 6.05
N LYS A 30 -10.45 6.47 7.10
CA LYS A 30 -10.77 6.79 8.51
C LYS A 30 -10.24 8.16 8.98
N GLY A 31 -9.69 8.97 8.09
CA GLY A 31 -9.19 10.33 8.40
C GLY A 31 -7.76 10.38 8.92
N MET A 32 -6.98 9.32 8.77
CA MET A 32 -5.59 9.27 9.24
C MET A 32 -4.63 9.49 8.08
N GLU A 33 -3.71 10.43 8.24
CA GLU A 33 -2.64 10.64 7.27
C GLU A 33 -1.47 9.68 7.50
N CYS A 34 -0.90 9.20 6.39
CA CYS A 34 0.25 8.32 6.40
C CYS A 34 1.22 8.65 5.26
N THR A 35 2.45 8.13 5.41
CA THR A 35 3.47 8.16 4.36
C THR A 35 3.74 6.74 3.88
N ALA A 36 3.56 6.51 2.57
CA ALA A 36 4.00 5.28 1.92
C ALA A 36 5.51 5.37 1.67
N TRP A 37 6.32 4.59 2.38
CA TRP A 37 7.77 4.72 2.35
C TRP A 37 8.40 3.91 1.22
N ARG A 38 7.99 2.65 1.10
CA ARG A 38 8.55 1.68 0.16
C ARG A 38 7.53 0.59 -0.14
N LEU A 39 7.83 -0.17 -1.18
CA LEU A 39 7.14 -1.42 -1.47
C LEU A 39 7.96 -2.59 -0.92
N ALA A 40 7.28 -3.69 -0.63
CA ALA A 40 7.87 -4.93 -0.16
C ALA A 40 7.21 -6.12 -0.87
N VAL A 41 7.89 -7.26 -0.92
CA VAL A 41 7.27 -8.54 -1.28
C VAL A 41 6.80 -9.21 0.00
N ILE A 42 5.54 -9.64 0.03
CA ILE A 42 5.00 -10.50 1.08
C ILE A 42 5.30 -11.93 0.65
N GLU A 43 6.32 -12.55 1.25
CA GLU A 43 6.85 -13.85 0.81
C GLU A 43 5.78 -14.95 0.78
N ASP A 44 4.93 -15.02 1.81
CA ASP A 44 3.90 -16.05 1.93
C ASP A 44 2.83 -16.00 0.83
N THR A 45 2.55 -14.82 0.27
CA THR A 45 1.51 -14.62 -0.75
C THR A 45 2.06 -14.27 -2.12
N GLU A 46 3.37 -14.05 -2.23
CA GLU A 46 4.04 -13.47 -3.40
C GLU A 46 3.40 -12.15 -3.88
N GLU A 47 2.78 -11.38 -2.98
CA GLU A 47 2.14 -10.11 -3.32
C GLU A 47 3.05 -8.91 -3.05
N ILE A 48 2.82 -7.82 -3.77
CA ILE A 48 3.42 -6.52 -3.40
C ILE A 48 2.64 -5.93 -2.23
N GLY A 49 3.36 -5.56 -1.17
CA GLY A 49 2.85 -4.80 -0.03
C GLY A 49 3.37 -3.37 -0.03
N VAL A 50 2.53 -2.44 0.39
CA VAL A 50 2.90 -1.06 0.70
C VAL A 50 3.34 -0.98 2.17
N VAL A 51 4.57 -0.55 2.41
CA VAL A 51 5.09 -0.26 3.75
C VAL A 51 4.86 1.20 4.06
N TYR A 52 4.10 1.49 5.11
CA TYR A 52 3.72 2.85 5.48
C TYR A 52 3.79 3.07 6.99
N SER A 53 3.92 4.33 7.41
CA SER A 53 3.70 4.73 8.81
C SER A 53 2.68 5.86 8.89
N THR A 54 2.02 5.96 10.04
CA THR A 54 1.06 7.04 10.30
C THR A 54 1.81 8.27 10.80
N LEU A 55 1.27 9.48 10.59
CA LEU A 55 1.90 10.69 11.13
C LEU A 55 1.84 10.76 12.66
N LEU A 56 0.91 10.01 13.29
CA LEU A 56 0.75 9.97 14.75
C LEU A 56 1.79 9.06 15.43
N TYR A 57 2.22 7.99 14.75
CA TYR A 57 3.16 7.00 15.28
C TYR A 57 4.20 6.67 14.19
N PRO A 58 5.15 7.59 13.92
CA PRO A 58 6.11 7.44 12.82
C PRO A 58 7.06 6.26 12.99
N GLU A 59 7.28 5.80 14.23
CA GLU A 59 8.09 4.62 14.57
C GLU A 59 7.41 3.29 14.24
N MET A 60 6.08 3.28 14.05
CA MET A 60 5.33 2.07 13.71
C MET A 60 5.20 1.93 12.19
N SER A 61 5.72 0.83 11.65
CA SER A 61 5.52 0.46 10.25
C SER A 61 4.40 -0.56 10.11
N PHE A 62 3.54 -0.32 9.14
CA PHE A 62 2.47 -1.21 8.72
C PHE A 62 2.77 -1.74 7.32
N VAL A 63 2.30 -2.94 7.03
CA VAL A 63 2.34 -3.53 5.69
C VAL A 63 0.91 -3.79 5.25
N CYS A 64 0.55 -3.31 4.06
CA CYS A 64 -0.76 -3.53 3.46
C CYS A 64 -0.58 -4.06 2.05
N PRO A 65 -1.18 -5.22 1.68
CA PRO A 65 -1.18 -5.69 0.30
C PRO A 65 -1.62 -4.59 -0.67
N LEU A 66 -0.97 -4.48 -1.81
CA LEU A 66 -1.26 -3.45 -2.82
C LEU A 66 -2.69 -3.59 -3.38
N SER A 67 -3.21 -4.81 -3.45
CA SER A 67 -4.61 -5.10 -3.74
C SER A 67 -5.53 -4.40 -2.74
N ALA A 68 -5.30 -4.63 -1.44
CA ALA A 68 -6.04 -4.01 -0.36
C ALA A 68 -5.88 -2.48 -0.32
N TRP A 69 -4.68 -1.96 -0.60
CA TRP A 69 -4.42 -0.52 -0.67
C TRP A 69 -5.31 0.20 -1.68
N GLN A 70 -5.58 -0.44 -2.82
CA GLN A 70 -6.40 0.09 -3.91
C GLN A 70 -7.90 -0.15 -3.75
N GLU A 71 -8.33 -0.84 -2.69
CA GLU A 71 -9.75 -1.15 -2.47
C GLU A 71 -10.60 0.11 -2.29
N THR A 72 -11.87 -0.01 -2.67
CA THR A 72 -12.91 0.96 -2.36
C THR A 72 -13.70 0.50 -1.14
N MET A 73 -13.75 1.34 -0.11
CA MET A 73 -14.45 1.09 1.15
C MET A 73 -15.89 1.62 1.09
N GLN A 74 -16.79 0.84 1.68
CA GLN A 74 -18.16 1.26 1.97
C GLN A 74 -18.18 1.98 3.32
N LEU A 75 -18.54 3.25 3.33
CA LEU A 75 -18.65 4.06 4.55
C LEU A 75 -20.00 3.86 5.23
N ASN A 76 -20.07 4.11 6.54
CA ASN A 76 -21.30 4.04 7.32
C ASN A 76 -22.40 4.98 6.80
N SER A 77 -22.02 6.03 6.08
CA SER A 77 -22.96 6.95 5.42
C SER A 77 -23.60 6.39 4.15
N GLY A 78 -23.27 5.16 3.74
CA GLY A 78 -23.70 4.59 2.46
C GLY A 78 -22.86 5.05 1.26
N ARG A 79 -21.91 5.96 1.45
CA ARG A 79 -20.99 6.41 0.40
C ARG A 79 -19.83 5.43 0.20
N LYS A 80 -19.28 5.42 -1.01
CA LYS A 80 -18.03 4.73 -1.34
C LYS A 80 -16.86 5.70 -1.35
N ALA A 81 -15.69 5.26 -0.89
CA ALA A 81 -14.45 6.03 -0.94
C ALA A 81 -13.24 5.10 -1.11
N PRO A 82 -12.16 5.52 -1.79
CA PRO A 82 -10.90 4.76 -1.78
C PRO A 82 -10.43 4.51 -0.35
N ARG A 83 -9.82 3.35 -0.10
CA ARG A 83 -9.20 3.05 1.20
C ARG A 83 -8.11 4.07 1.53
N PHE A 84 -7.31 4.42 0.53
CA PHE A 84 -6.29 5.47 0.60
C PHE A 84 -6.42 6.43 -0.58
N THR A 85 -6.36 7.73 -0.31
CA THR A 85 -6.34 8.79 -1.32
C THR A 85 -5.02 9.54 -1.24
N ARG A 86 -4.30 9.69 -2.35
CA ARG A 86 -3.06 10.48 -2.38
C ARG A 86 -3.38 11.96 -2.15
N ILE A 87 -2.60 12.61 -1.29
CA ILE A 87 -2.75 14.03 -0.91
C ILE A 87 -1.50 14.84 -1.26
#